data_AF-A0A7C8EYH0-F1
#
_entry.id   AF-A0A7C8EYH0-F1
#
_cell.length_a   1.000
_cell.length_b   1.000
_cell.length_c   1.000
_cell.angle_alpha   90.00
_cell.angle_beta   90.00
_cell.angle_gamma   90.00
#
_symmetry.space_group_name_H-M   'P 1'
#
loop_
_entity.id
_entity.type
_entity.pdbx_description
1 polymer ?
#
loop_
_entity_poly.entity_id
_entity_poly.type
_entity_poly.pdbx_seq_one_letter_code
_entity_poly.pdbx_strand_id
1 'polypeptide(L)'
;MTVSGKQHFGRFHEKVKQFDVTGKTLLVPEMAPFASRLLAASFRAIGVNALLLETYKGLALGKEFTSGKECFPCQVTLGDILYFLRGEKERLGAAFSADNYVYFLPEADGPCRFGMYNKMQRLVLDRFEEFRDVP
;
A
#
# COMPACT_ATOMS: atom_id res chain seq x y z
N MET A 1 28.60 -15.95 -6.72
CA MET A 1 27.71 -14.94 -7.32
C MET A 1 27.18 -14.07 -6.19
N THR A 2 27.85 -12.94 -5.96
CA THR A 2 27.66 -12.08 -4.78
C THR A 2 26.54 -11.10 -5.07
N VAL A 3 25.33 -11.34 -4.55
CA VAL A 3 24.20 -10.42 -4.72
C VAL A 3 24.45 -9.18 -3.85
N SER A 4 24.61 -8.05 -4.50
CA SER A 4 24.89 -6.74 -3.92
C SER A 4 23.73 -6.25 -3.05
N GLY A 5 23.85 -6.39 -1.74
CA GLY A 5 22.89 -5.90 -0.74
C GLY A 5 22.74 -4.36 -0.67
N LYS A 6 23.51 -3.59 -1.47
CA LYS A 6 23.43 -2.12 -1.48
C LYS A 6 22.27 -1.57 -2.32
N GLN A 7 21.79 -2.31 -3.32
CA GLN A 7 20.72 -1.84 -4.23
C GLN A 7 19.36 -1.76 -3.54
N HIS A 8 19.11 -2.57 -2.51
CA HIS A 8 17.78 -2.71 -1.90
C HIS A 8 17.39 -1.53 -0.98
N PHE A 9 18.37 -0.90 -0.33
CA PHE A 9 18.12 0.21 0.62
C PHE A 9 18.06 1.60 -0.03
N GLY A 10 18.64 1.79 -1.22
CA GLY A 10 18.65 3.10 -1.91
C GLY A 10 17.24 3.63 -2.19
N ARG A 11 16.30 2.73 -2.47
CA ARG A 11 14.89 3.05 -2.74
C ARG A 11 14.17 3.69 -1.56
N PHE A 12 14.50 3.31 -0.32
CA PHE A 12 13.95 3.95 0.89
C PHE A 12 14.43 5.41 1.03
N HIS A 13 15.58 5.76 0.45
CA HIS A 13 16.11 7.12 0.46
C HIS A 13 15.65 7.96 -0.74
N GLU A 14 15.45 7.34 -1.91
CA GLU A 14 15.16 8.04 -3.18
C GLU A 14 13.66 8.13 -3.51
N LYS A 15 12.87 7.06 -3.30
CA LYS A 15 11.44 7.02 -3.70
C LYS A 15 10.45 7.32 -2.58
N VAL A 16 10.88 7.35 -1.31
CA VAL A 16 9.97 7.56 -0.15
C VAL A 16 9.80 9.05 0.20
N LYS A 17 10.51 9.97 -0.46
CA LYS A 17 10.58 11.37 -0.01
C LYS A 17 9.46 12.30 -0.49
N GLN A 18 8.80 11.99 -1.61
CA GLN A 18 7.64 12.74 -2.14
C GLN A 18 7.11 12.00 -3.37
N PHE A 19 5.80 11.77 -3.44
CA PHE A 19 5.15 11.18 -4.61
C PHE A 19 3.97 12.05 -5.04
N ASP A 20 3.82 12.21 -6.35
CA ASP A 20 2.69 12.95 -6.94
C ASP A 20 1.48 12.02 -7.04
N VAL A 21 0.35 12.45 -6.48
CA VAL A 21 -0.93 11.73 -6.54
C VAL A 21 -1.82 12.21 -7.70
N THR A 22 -1.38 13.24 -8.44
CA THR A 22 -2.12 13.81 -9.57
C THR A 22 -2.26 12.77 -10.68
N GLY A 23 -3.49 12.56 -11.15
CA GLY A 23 -3.79 11.58 -12.20
C GLY A 23 -3.69 10.11 -11.76
N LYS A 24 -3.38 9.83 -10.49
CA LYS A 24 -3.29 8.48 -9.91
C LYS A 24 -4.50 8.19 -9.03
N THR A 25 -4.70 6.90 -8.74
CA THR A 25 -5.71 6.44 -7.78
C THR A 25 -5.07 6.24 -6.41
N LEU A 26 -5.53 7.03 -5.43
CA LEU A 26 -5.13 6.93 -4.03
C LEU A 26 -5.97 5.87 -3.31
N LEU A 27 -5.36 4.74 -2.99
CA LEU A 27 -5.96 3.63 -2.27
C LEU A 27 -5.93 3.90 -0.78
N VAL A 28 -7.09 3.94 -0.14
CA VAL A 28 -7.24 4.21 1.30
C VAL A 28 -7.76 2.95 1.98
N PRO A 29 -6.98 2.27 2.83
CA PRO A 29 -7.50 1.16 3.63
C PRO A 29 -8.60 1.63 4.60
N GLU A 30 -9.66 0.84 4.75
CA GLU A 30 -10.69 1.11 5.75
C GLU A 30 -10.23 0.64 7.14
N MET A 31 -9.60 1.55 7.89
CA MET A 31 -9.15 1.26 9.27
C MET A 31 -10.16 1.73 10.32
N ALA A 32 -10.95 2.75 9.99
CA ALA A 32 -12.01 3.28 10.84
C ALA A 32 -13.13 3.83 9.94
N PRO A 33 -14.38 3.31 10.05
CA PRO A 33 -15.43 3.62 9.09
C PRO A 33 -15.63 5.12 8.84
N PHE A 34 -15.77 5.91 9.90
CA PHE A 34 -15.97 7.36 9.76
C PHE A 34 -14.70 8.08 9.27
N ALA A 35 -13.55 7.82 9.91
CA ALA A 35 -12.32 8.55 9.63
C ALA A 35 -11.78 8.25 8.23
N SER A 36 -11.78 6.99 7.79
CA SER A 36 -11.32 6.62 6.44
C SER A 36 -12.22 7.20 5.35
N ARG A 37 -13.55 7.24 5.56
CA ARG A 37 -14.49 7.88 4.63
C ARG A 37 -14.29 9.39 4.55
N LEU A 38 -14.13 10.04 5.70
CA LEU A 38 -13.84 11.48 5.78
C LEU A 38 -12.53 11.80 5.06
N LEU A 39 -11.47 11.04 5.33
CA LEU A 39 -10.16 11.23 4.69
C LEU A 39 -10.25 11.09 3.16
N ALA A 40 -10.87 10.02 2.66
CA ALA A 40 -11.03 9.81 1.22
C ALA A 40 -11.89 10.93 0.59
N ALA A 41 -12.92 11.41 1.28
CA ALA A 41 -13.73 12.54 0.81
C ALA A 41 -12.93 13.84 0.74
N SER A 42 -12.07 14.12 1.73
CA SER A 42 -11.20 15.29 1.75
C SER A 42 -10.21 15.30 0.57
N PHE A 43 -9.61 14.15 0.25
CA PHE A 43 -8.74 14.03 -0.93
C PHE A 43 -9.51 14.26 -2.24
N ARG A 44 -10.72 13.71 -2.37
CA ARG A 44 -11.57 13.96 -3.55
C ARG A 44 -11.96 15.42 -3.68
N ALA A 45 -12.21 16.12 -2.57
CA ALA A 45 -12.55 17.55 -2.57
C ALA A 45 -11.44 18.43 -3.15
N ILE A 46 -10.18 17.99 -3.10
CA ILE A 46 -9.02 18.68 -3.68
C ILE A 46 -8.57 18.07 -5.03
N GLY A 47 -9.41 17.24 -5.66
CA GLY A 47 -9.16 16.69 -7.00
C GLY A 47 -8.32 15.41 -7.05
N VAL A 48 -8.02 14.77 -5.92
CA VAL A 48 -7.31 13.49 -5.88
C VAL A 48 -8.31 12.34 -5.96
N ASN A 49 -8.11 11.40 -6.89
CA ASN A 49 -8.96 10.23 -7.02
C ASN A 49 -8.72 9.24 -5.87
N ALA A 50 -9.36 9.45 -4.72
CA ALA A 50 -9.23 8.59 -3.56
C ALA A 50 -10.34 7.54 -3.49
N LEU A 51 -9.93 6.27 -3.47
CA LEU A 51 -10.77 5.08 -3.38
C LEU A 51 -10.61 4.41 -2.01
N LEU A 52 -11.72 4.16 -1.34
CA LEU A 52 -11.72 3.35 -0.12
C LEU A 52 -11.70 1.86 -0.49
N LEU A 53 -10.76 1.11 0.06
CA LEU A 53 -10.64 -0.33 -0.20
C LEU A 53 -11.71 -1.12 0.55
N GLU A 54 -12.17 -2.22 -0.06
CA GLU A 54 -12.95 -3.23 0.66
C GLU A 54 -12.07 -3.92 1.71
N THR A 55 -12.56 -4.04 2.93
CA THR A 55 -11.80 -4.63 4.03
C THR A 55 -12.09 -6.11 4.25
N TYR A 56 -11.07 -6.85 4.70
CA TYR A 56 -11.05 -8.29 4.98
C TYR A 56 -11.09 -9.22 3.76
N LYS A 57 -11.35 -8.73 2.55
CA LYS A 57 -11.36 -9.54 1.32
C LYS A 57 -10.00 -10.20 1.07
N GLY A 58 -8.92 -9.50 1.39
CA GLY A 58 -7.55 -9.98 1.20
C GLY A 58 -6.89 -10.61 2.42
N LEU A 59 -7.63 -10.89 3.50
CA LEU A 59 -7.01 -11.30 4.77
C LEU A 59 -6.11 -12.55 4.65
N ALA A 60 -6.51 -13.53 3.82
CA ALA A 60 -5.70 -14.72 3.58
C ALA A 60 -4.34 -14.36 2.93
N LEU A 61 -4.34 -13.46 1.93
CA LEU A 61 -3.12 -12.94 1.32
C LEU A 61 -2.27 -12.19 2.35
N GLY A 62 -2.89 -11.32 3.16
CA GLY A 62 -2.17 -10.58 4.19
C GLY A 62 -1.45 -11.51 5.18
N LYS A 63 -2.07 -12.62 5.55
CA LYS A 63 -1.47 -13.67 6.40
C LYS A 63 -0.33 -14.43 5.73
N GLU A 64 -0.40 -14.64 4.41
CA GLU A 64 0.65 -15.32 3.63
C GLU A 64 1.99 -14.55 3.66
N PHE A 65 1.93 -13.21 3.68
CA PHE A 65 3.11 -12.34 3.65
C PHE A 65 3.52 -11.79 5.02
N THR A 66 2.89 -12.27 6.10
CA THR A 66 3.19 -11.85 7.48
C THR A 66 3.56 -13.05 8.35
N SER A 67 4.25 -12.79 9.47
CA SER A 67 4.73 -13.84 10.38
C SER A 67 3.75 -14.15 11.51
N GLY A 68 2.69 -13.34 11.65
CA GLY A 68 1.76 -13.39 12.77
C GLY A 68 2.24 -12.61 14.01
N LYS A 69 3.47 -12.07 13.98
CA LYS A 69 4.02 -11.21 15.05
C LYS A 69 3.67 -9.73 14.83
N GLU A 70 3.18 -9.40 13.65
CA GLU A 70 2.66 -8.09 13.30
C GLU A 70 1.26 -7.91 13.90
N CYS A 71 0.91 -6.66 14.22
CA CYS A 71 -0.42 -6.32 14.67
C CYS A 71 -1.47 -6.72 13.61
N PHE A 72 -2.62 -7.23 14.05
CA PHE A 72 -3.67 -7.71 13.15
C PHE A 72 -4.09 -6.70 12.06
N PRO A 73 -4.21 -5.38 12.34
CA PRO A 73 -4.53 -4.40 11.30
C PRO A 73 -3.49 -4.32 10.17
N CYS A 74 -2.21 -4.63 10.44
CA CYS A 74 -1.18 -4.70 9.40
C CYS A 74 -1.52 -5.81 8.38
N GLN A 75 -1.95 -6.98 8.87
CA GLN A 75 -2.32 -8.11 8.02
C GLN A 75 -3.55 -7.80 7.18
N VAL A 76 -4.56 -7.16 7.78
CA VAL A 76 -5.78 -6.75 7.08
C VAL A 76 -5.46 -5.75 5.98
N THR A 77 -4.82 -4.64 6.31
CA THR A 77 -4.52 -3.56 5.35
C THR A 77 -3.59 -4.01 4.22
N LEU A 78 -2.55 -4.80 4.53
CA LEU A 78 -1.70 -5.40 3.49
C LEU A 78 -2.50 -6.32 2.56
N GLY A 79 -3.37 -7.15 3.14
CA GLY A 79 -4.25 -8.02 2.39
C GLY A 79 -5.16 -7.26 1.44
N ASP A 80 -5.84 -6.22 1.94
CA ASP A 80 -6.78 -5.40 1.16
C ASP A 80 -6.09 -4.70 -0.02
N ILE A 81 -4.87 -4.17 0.19
CA ILE A 81 -4.05 -3.56 -0.88
C ILE A 81 -3.67 -4.62 -1.94
N LEU A 82 -3.15 -5.77 -1.51
CA LEU A 82 -2.75 -6.83 -2.44
C LEU A 82 -3.94 -7.40 -3.22
N TYR A 83 -5.08 -7.60 -2.55
CA TYR A 83 -6.31 -8.08 -3.16
C TYR A 83 -6.79 -7.12 -4.25
N PHE A 84 -6.83 -5.82 -3.94
CA PHE A 84 -7.23 -4.80 -4.89
C PHE A 84 -6.29 -4.75 -6.11
N LEU A 85 -4.98 -4.68 -5.88
CA LEU A 85 -3.99 -4.58 -6.97
C LEU A 85 -4.01 -5.81 -7.88
N ARG A 86 -4.19 -7.02 -7.33
CA ARG A 86 -4.37 -8.24 -8.12
C ARG A 86 -5.66 -8.20 -8.95
N GLY A 87 -6.77 -7.79 -8.34
CA GLY A 87 -8.04 -7.63 -9.06
C GLY A 87 -7.94 -6.60 -10.20
N GLU A 88 -7.29 -5.47 -9.98
CA GLU A 88 -7.08 -4.46 -11.03
C GLU A 88 -6.16 -4.97 -12.14
N LYS A 89 -5.11 -5.72 -11.81
CA LYS A 89 -4.25 -6.38 -12.79
C LYS A 89 -5.04 -7.37 -13.65
N GLU A 90 -5.88 -8.20 -13.03
CA GLU A 90 -6.74 -9.15 -13.74
C GLU A 90 -7.74 -8.43 -14.65
N ARG A 91 -8.35 -7.33 -14.16
CA ARG A 91 -9.33 -6.54 -14.90
C ARG A 91 -8.73 -5.80 -16.10
N LEU A 92 -7.54 -5.23 -15.95
CA LEU A 92 -6.89 -4.38 -16.97
C LEU A 92 -5.94 -5.15 -17.88
N GLY A 93 -5.44 -6.32 -17.47
CA GLY A 93 -4.50 -7.13 -18.22
C GLY A 93 -3.24 -6.33 -18.61
N ALA A 94 -2.94 -6.29 -19.91
CA ALA A 94 -1.78 -5.57 -20.44
C ALA A 94 -1.83 -4.04 -20.23
N ALA A 95 -3.00 -3.47 -19.96
CA ALA A 95 -3.14 -2.04 -19.67
C ALA A 95 -2.87 -1.68 -18.19
N PHE A 96 -2.65 -2.69 -17.33
CA PHE A 96 -2.31 -2.44 -15.94
C PHE A 96 -0.95 -1.76 -15.81
N SER A 97 -0.90 -0.66 -15.05
CA SER A 97 0.33 -0.01 -14.64
C SER A 97 0.27 0.27 -13.14
N ALA A 98 1.25 -0.25 -12.40
CA ALA A 98 1.38 0.00 -10.96
C ALA A 98 1.58 1.49 -10.64
N ASP A 99 2.18 2.25 -11.56
CA ASP A 99 2.37 3.70 -11.39
C ASP A 99 1.04 4.48 -11.37
N ASN A 100 -0.08 3.88 -11.78
CA ASN A 100 -1.40 4.52 -11.69
C ASN A 100 -1.99 4.49 -10.27
N TYR A 101 -1.34 3.81 -9.33
CA TYR A 101 -1.85 3.58 -7.98
C TYR A 101 -0.86 4.07 -6.92
N VAL A 102 -1.40 4.58 -5.82
CA VAL A 102 -0.66 5.00 -4.62
C VAL A 102 -1.47 4.54 -3.42
N TYR A 103 -0.89 3.97 -2.37
CA TYR A 103 -1.65 3.65 -1.16
C TYR A 103 -1.35 4.63 -0.02
N PHE A 104 -2.39 4.98 0.74
CA PHE A 104 -2.30 5.81 1.92
C PHE A 104 -2.13 4.92 3.15
N LEU A 105 -1.01 5.07 3.86
CA LEU A 105 -0.83 4.54 5.22
C LEU A 105 -0.26 5.65 6.09
N PRO A 106 -0.96 6.03 7.17
CA PRO A 106 -0.46 7.05 8.07
C PRO A 106 0.75 6.51 8.85
N GLU A 107 1.69 7.40 9.14
CA GLU A 107 2.78 7.16 10.08
C GLU A 107 2.40 7.76 11.45
N ALA A 108 2.90 7.17 12.52
CA ALA A 108 2.68 7.65 13.87
C ALA A 108 3.96 7.50 14.68
N ASP A 109 4.36 8.57 15.36
CA ASP A 109 5.46 8.53 16.32
C ASP A 109 4.97 7.96 17.66
N GLY A 110 5.70 6.99 18.20
CA GLY A 110 5.40 6.39 19.50
C GLY A 110 5.73 4.90 19.58
N PRO A 111 5.41 4.24 20.71
CA PRO A 111 5.70 2.81 20.91
C PRO A 111 4.83 1.89 20.04
N CYS A 112 3.86 2.45 19.31
CA CYS A 112 2.95 1.70 18.46
C CYS A 112 3.67 1.20 17.20
N ARG A 113 3.49 -0.08 16.86
CA ARG A 113 4.02 -0.67 15.62
C ARG A 113 3.38 -0.11 14.34
N PHE A 114 2.34 0.71 14.48
CA PHE A 114 1.60 1.29 13.37
C PHE A 114 2.48 2.10 12.42
N GLY A 115 3.41 2.91 12.94
CA GLY A 115 4.36 3.68 12.12
C GLY A 115 5.33 2.82 11.29
N MET A 116 5.33 1.50 11.45
CA MET A 116 6.14 0.57 10.67
C MET A 116 5.36 -0.17 9.58
N TYR A 117 4.04 0.01 9.49
CA TYR A 117 3.23 -0.70 8.51
C TYR A 117 3.67 -0.33 7.08
N ASN A 118 3.85 0.96 6.80
CA ASN A 118 4.28 1.42 5.47
C ASN A 118 5.60 0.75 5.00
N LYS A 119 6.61 0.67 5.87
CA LYS A 119 7.92 0.08 5.60
C LYS A 119 7.80 -1.42 5.34
N MET A 120 7.03 -2.14 6.17
CA MET A 120 6.83 -3.57 5.96
C MET A 120 6.05 -3.87 4.68
N GLN A 121 4.96 -3.13 4.42
CA GLN A 121 4.15 -3.34 3.23
C GLN A 121 4.94 -3.01 1.96
N ARG A 122 5.78 -1.97 1.99
CA ARG A 122 6.77 -1.67 0.93
C ARG A 122 7.71 -2.86 0.66
N LEU A 123 8.28 -3.45 1.71
CA LEU A 123 9.15 -4.65 1.58
C LEU A 123 8.41 -5.86 1.00
N VAL A 124 7.11 -5.98 1.22
CA VAL A 124 6.29 -7.04 0.63
C VAL A 124 6.02 -6.74 -0.85
N LEU A 125 5.60 -5.52 -1.19
CA LEU A 125 5.32 -5.09 -2.56
C LEU A 125 6.56 -5.18 -3.47
N ASP A 126 7.76 -4.94 -2.95
CA ASP A 126 9.01 -5.05 -3.71
C ASP A 126 9.33 -6.48 -4.19
N ARG A 127 8.72 -7.49 -3.57
CA ARG A 127 8.83 -8.91 -3.97
C ARG A 127 8.02 -9.22 -5.24
N PHE A 128 7.03 -8.39 -5.57
CA PHE A 128 6.21 -8.53 -6.76
C PHE A 128 6.73 -7.57 -7.83
N GLU A 129 7.20 -8.09 -8.96
CA GLU A 129 7.72 -7.24 -10.03
C GLU A 129 6.65 -6.28 -10.57
N GLU A 130 5.41 -6.78 -10.70
CA GLU A 130 4.27 -5.98 -11.17
C GLU A 130 3.80 -4.89 -10.22
N PHE A 131 4.07 -4.97 -8.91
CA PHE A 131 3.63 -3.98 -7.92
C PHE A 131 4.78 -3.13 -7.39
N ARG A 132 5.97 -3.33 -7.95
CA ARG A 132 7.18 -2.65 -7.54
C ARG A 132 7.05 -1.14 -7.69
N ASP A 133 6.29 -0.62 -8.63
CA ASP A 133 6.20 0.84 -8.84
C ASP A 133 5.02 1.54 -8.17
N VAL A 134 4.16 0.80 -7.46
CA VAL A 134 3.23 1.42 -6.50
C VAL A 134 4.10 2.05 -5.40
N PRO A 135 4.03 3.36 -5.10
CA PRO A 135 4.77 3.95 -3.99
C PRO A 135 4.17 3.54 -2.65
#